data_AF-A0A6H9G4P9-F1
#
_entry.id   AF-A0A6H9G4P9-F1
#
_cell.length_a   1.000
_cell.length_b   1.000
_cell.length_c   1.000
_cell.angle_alpha   90.00
_cell.angle_beta   90.00
_cell.angle_gamma   90.00
#
_symmetry.space_group_name_H-M   'P 1'
#
loop_
_entity.id
_entity.type
_entity.pdbx_description
1 polymer ?
#
loop_
_entity_poly.entity_id
_entity_poly.type
_entity_poly.pdbx_seq_one_letter_code
_entity_poly.pdbx_strand_id
1 'polypeptide(L)'
;MILLESNQQPGESLSLTAARLLRKQLGVVDGVVDKLETKTLNHLIQDRIDELKSDVNSYVNNRVNELLLRIEALETKPKTTTRRTTSKVTPKESQP
;
A
#
# COMPACT_ATOMS: atom_id res chain seq x y z
N MET A 1 12.99 -31.34 -43.11
CA MET A 1 13.40 -32.71 -42.75
C MET A 1 14.75 -32.72 -42.03
N ILE A 2 15.76 -32.00 -42.56
CA ILE A 2 17.12 -31.89 -42.01
C ILE A 2 17.19 -31.58 -40.50
N LEU A 3 16.36 -30.67 -39.99
CA LEU A 3 16.38 -30.28 -38.56
C LEU A 3 15.89 -31.39 -37.59
N LEU A 4 15.00 -32.27 -38.06
CA LEU A 4 14.48 -33.39 -37.25
C LEU A 4 15.51 -34.51 -37.22
N GLU A 5 16.06 -34.85 -38.39
CA GLU A 5 17.10 -35.86 -38.56
C GLU A 5 18.38 -35.49 -37.79
N SER A 6 18.76 -34.20 -37.78
CA SER A 6 19.93 -33.72 -37.03
C SER A 6 19.76 -33.79 -35.51
N ASN A 7 18.52 -33.91 -35.01
CA ASN A 7 18.20 -34.01 -33.59
C ASN A 7 17.74 -35.42 -33.18
N GLN A 8 17.69 -36.36 -34.13
CA GLN A 8 17.24 -37.73 -33.92
C GLN A 8 18.28 -38.47 -33.09
N GLN A 9 17.85 -39.05 -31.96
CA GLN A 9 18.72 -39.91 -31.18
C GLN A 9 18.76 -41.33 -31.77
N PRO A 10 19.87 -42.08 -31.58
CA PRO A 10 19.96 -43.45 -32.06
C PRO A 10 18.79 -44.29 -31.57
N GLY A 11 18.03 -44.89 -32.49
CA GLY A 11 16.86 -45.72 -32.17
C GLY A 11 15.53 -44.96 -31.98
N GLU A 12 15.51 -43.63 -32.03
CA GLU A 12 14.24 -42.87 -32.05
C GLU A 12 13.63 -42.85 -33.46
N SER A 13 12.30 -42.92 -33.55
CA SER A 13 11.59 -42.56 -34.79
C SER A 13 11.54 -41.05 -34.97
N LEU A 14 11.41 -40.57 -36.21
CA LEU A 14 11.22 -39.14 -36.50
C LEU A 14 10.02 -38.53 -35.75
N SER A 15 8.94 -39.31 -35.58
CA SER A 15 7.77 -38.88 -34.82
C SER A 15 8.06 -38.71 -33.33
N LEU A 16 8.87 -39.60 -32.74
CA LEU A 16 9.28 -39.51 -31.34
C LEU A 16 10.21 -38.31 -31.11
N THR A 17 11.16 -38.10 -32.03
CA THR A 17 12.03 -36.92 -32.01
C THR A 17 11.23 -35.62 -32.14
N ALA A 18 10.22 -35.57 -33.02
CA ALA A 18 9.32 -34.42 -33.15
C ALA A 18 8.55 -34.15 -31.84
N ALA A 19 7.97 -35.19 -31.24
CA ALA A 19 7.22 -35.08 -29.99
C ALA A 19 8.10 -34.59 -28.83
N ARG A 20 9.35 -35.07 -28.73
CA ARG A 20 10.33 -34.63 -27.72
C ARG A 20 10.69 -33.16 -27.88
N LEU A 21 10.95 -32.71 -29.10
CA LEU A 21 11.27 -31.31 -29.39
C LEU A 21 10.07 -30.39 -29.11
N LEU A 22 8.86 -30.80 -29.50
CA LEU A 22 7.64 -30.08 -29.18
C LEU A 22 7.45 -29.95 -27.66
N ARG A 23 7.61 -31.04 -26.91
CA ARG A 23 7.54 -31.01 -25.43
C ARG A 23 8.57 -30.05 -24.83
N LYS A 24 9.80 -30.02 -25.35
CA LYS A 24 10.84 -29.09 -24.89
C LYS A 24 10.45 -27.64 -25.16
N GLN A 25 9.92 -27.34 -26.35
CA GLN A 25 9.48 -25.98 -26.68
C GLN A 25 8.30 -25.54 -25.83
N LEU A 26 7.32 -26.43 -25.61
CA LEU A 26 6.19 -26.16 -24.71
C LEU A 26 6.66 -25.81 -23.29
N GLY A 27 7.59 -26.58 -22.71
CA GLY A 27 8.11 -26.27 -21.38
C GLY A 27 8.89 -24.94 -21.28
N VAL A 28 9.55 -24.50 -22.37
CA VAL A 28 10.18 -23.17 -22.42
C VAL A 28 9.11 -22.07 -22.48
N VAL A 29 8.05 -22.27 -23.26
CA VAL A 29 6.93 -21.34 -23.36
C VAL A 29 6.20 -21.20 -22.03
N ASP A 30 5.85 -22.31 -21.37
CA ASP A 30 5.20 -22.32 -20.06
C ASP A 30 6.01 -21.50 -19.04
N GLY A 31 7.32 -21.74 -18.95
CA GLY A 31 8.19 -20.98 -18.04
C GLY A 31 8.36 -19.50 -18.39
N VAL A 32 8.13 -19.08 -19.64
CA VAL A 32 8.11 -17.67 -20.03
C VAL A 32 6.77 -17.03 -19.67
N VAL A 33 5.66 -17.75 -19.84
CA VAL A 33 4.31 -17.31 -19.45
C VAL A 33 4.26 -17.09 -17.94
N ASP A 34 4.71 -18.04 -17.12
CA ASP A 34 4.76 -17.91 -15.66
C ASP A 34 5.54 -16.66 -15.21
N LYS A 35 6.67 -16.38 -15.86
CA LYS A 35 7.49 -15.19 -15.59
C LYS A 35 6.77 -13.91 -15.99
N LEU A 36 6.05 -13.90 -17.10
CA LEU A 36 5.28 -12.75 -17.56
C LEU A 36 4.10 -12.46 -16.62
N GLU A 37 3.38 -13.50 -16.20
CA GLU A 37 2.31 -13.41 -15.21
C GLU A 37 2.83 -12.85 -13.89
N THR A 38 3.95 -13.38 -13.40
CA THR A 38 4.61 -12.90 -12.16
C THR A 38 5.02 -11.43 -12.29
N LYS A 39 5.61 -11.02 -13.42
CA LYS A 39 5.98 -9.61 -13.66
C LYS A 39 4.77 -8.69 -13.69
N THR A 40 3.67 -9.14 -14.31
CA THR A 40 2.42 -8.39 -14.41
C THR A 40 1.80 -8.20 -13.02
N LEU A 41 1.74 -9.28 -12.22
CA LEU A 41 1.26 -9.22 -10.84
C LEU A 41 2.13 -8.29 -9.98
N ASN A 42 3.45 -8.35 -10.12
CA ASN A 42 4.36 -7.46 -9.39
C ASN A 42 4.14 -5.98 -9.74
N HIS A 43 3.92 -5.65 -11.01
CA HIS A 43 3.60 -4.27 -11.41
C HIS A 43 2.28 -3.81 -10.78
N LEU A 44 1.23 -4.63 -10.87
CA LEU A 44 -0.07 -4.31 -10.25
C LEU A 44 0.05 -4.09 -8.74
N ILE A 45 0.84 -4.91 -8.04
CA ILE A 45 1.09 -4.75 -6.60
C ILE A 45 1.81 -3.43 -6.33
N GLN A 46 2.82 -3.06 -7.13
CA GLN A 46 3.52 -1.78 -6.96
C GLN A 46 2.58 -0.58 -7.19
N ASP A 47 1.77 -0.61 -8.25
CA ASP A 47 0.80 0.45 -8.54
C ASP A 47 -0.17 0.64 -7.36
N ARG A 48 -0.67 -0.45 -6.79
CA ARG A 48 -1.55 -0.41 -5.61
C ARG A 48 -0.85 0.10 -4.35
N ILE A 49 0.42 -0.24 -4.16
CA ILE A 49 1.21 0.28 -3.04
C ILE A 49 1.39 1.79 -3.17
N ASP A 50 1.68 2.29 -4.37
CA ASP A 50 1.90 3.72 -4.60
C ASP A 50 0.61 4.54 -4.48
N GLU A 51 -0.52 4.01 -4.96
CA GLU A 51 -1.85 4.56 -4.71
C GLU A 51 -2.13 4.65 -3.19
N LEU A 52 -1.91 3.55 -2.45
CA LEU A 52 -2.15 3.53 -1.00
C LEU A 52 -1.24 4.52 -0.24
N LYS A 53 0.04 4.63 -0.63
CA LYS A 53 0.94 5.64 -0.04
C LYS A 53 0.42 7.06 -0.28
N SER A 54 -0.06 7.35 -1.48
CA SER A 54 -0.64 8.66 -1.82
C SER A 54 -1.85 8.96 -0.95
N ASP A 55 -2.78 8.02 -0.83
CA ASP A 55 -4.00 8.16 -0.03
C ASP A 55 -3.69 8.38 1.45
N VAL A 56 -2.78 7.59 2.02
CA VAL A 56 -2.35 7.71 3.42
C VAL A 56 -1.68 9.06 3.65
N ASN A 57 -0.78 9.48 2.76
CA ASN A 57 -0.11 10.78 2.87
C ASN A 57 -1.11 11.93 2.82
N SER A 58 -2.07 11.88 1.89
CA SER A 58 -3.13 12.87 1.78
C SER A 58 -3.97 12.94 3.06
N TYR A 59 -4.43 11.78 3.56
CA TYR A 59 -5.23 11.71 4.78
C TYR A 59 -4.49 12.25 6.01
N VAL A 60 -3.25 11.81 6.22
CA VAL A 60 -2.43 12.23 7.36
C VAL A 60 -2.14 13.72 7.29
N ASN A 61 -1.72 14.24 6.14
CA ASN A 61 -1.40 15.66 5.98
C ASN A 61 -2.64 16.54 6.20
N ASN A 62 -3.79 16.16 5.63
CA ASN A 62 -5.04 16.89 5.84
C ASN A 62 -5.43 16.89 7.31
N ARG A 63 -5.34 15.75 7.99
CA ARG A 63 -5.68 15.63 9.40
C ARG A 63 -4.73 16.43 10.30
N VAL A 64 -3.43 16.39 10.01
CA VAL A 64 -2.42 17.17 10.72
C VAL A 64 -2.69 18.67 10.54
N ASN A 65 -2.94 19.13 9.31
CA ASN A 65 -3.23 20.53 9.02
C ASN A 65 -4.51 21.01 9.75
N GLU A 66 -5.57 20.21 9.75
CA GLU A 66 -6.79 20.52 10.50
C GLU A 66 -6.53 20.66 12.00
N LEU A 67 -5.75 19.76 12.58
CA LEU A 67 -5.39 19.80 13.99
C LEU A 67 -4.53 21.02 14.33
N LEU A 68 -3.56 21.36 13.48
CA LEU A 68 -2.72 22.56 13.66
C LEU A 68 -3.57 23.84 13.65
N LEU A 69 -4.48 23.98 12.69
CA LEU A 69 -5.40 25.13 12.63
C LEU A 69 -6.29 25.21 13.88
N ARG A 70 -6.75 24.06 14.39
CA ARG A 70 -7.56 24.03 15.61
C ARG A 70 -6.76 24.40 16.86
N ILE A 71 -5.48 24.00 16.94
CA ILE A 71 -4.58 24.39 18.02
C ILE A 71 -4.36 25.90 17.99
N GLU A 72 -4.03 26.47 16.83
CA GLU A 72 -3.84 27.92 16.64
C GLU A 72 -5.10 28.71 17.06
N ALA A 73 -6.28 28.24 16.68
CA ALA A 73 -7.55 28.85 17.09
C ALA A 73 -7.83 28.78 18.60
N LEU A 74 -7.30 27.77 19.31
CA LEU A 74 -7.42 27.65 20.76
C LEU A 74 -6.39 28.50 21.51
N GLU A 75 -5.19 28.66 20.95
CA GLU A 75 -4.14 29.52 21.51
C GLU A 75 -4.45 31.01 21.35
N THR A 76 -5.09 31.38 20.24
CA THR A 76 -5.49 32.76 19.94
C THR A 76 -6.77 33.21 20.67
N LYS A 77 -7.57 32.26 21.19
CA LYS A 77 -8.71 32.62 22.06
C LYS A 77 -8.18 33.13 23.41
N PRO A 78 -8.44 34.40 23.79
CA PRO A 78 -8.05 34.88 25.11
C PRO A 78 -8.76 34.04 26.18
N LYS A 79 -8.01 33.66 27.22
CA LYS A 79 -8.53 33.05 28.47
C LYS A 79 -9.47 34.02 29.19
N THR A 80 -10.67 34.23 28.67
CA THR A 80 -11.75 34.93 29.36
C THR A 80 -12.87 33.94 29.62
N THR A 81 -12.63 33.04 30.56
CA THR A 81 -13.70 32.39 31.31
C THR A 81 -13.37 32.56 32.79
N THR A 82 -13.85 33.69 33.29
CA THR A 82 -14.41 33.88 34.63
C THR A 82 -13.55 33.45 35.82
N ARG A 83 -12.66 34.35 36.23
CA ARG A 83 -12.29 34.51 37.65
C ARG A 83 -13.57 34.84 38.44
N ARG A 84 -14.25 33.84 38.98
CA ARG A 84 -15.35 34.04 39.94
C ARG A 84 -14.76 34.31 41.33
N THR A 85 -14.22 35.51 41.54
CA THR A 85 -14.03 36.07 42.89
C THR A 85 -15.34 36.74 43.30
N THR A 86 -16.19 36.02 44.04
CA THR A 86 -17.16 36.68 44.91
C THR A 86 -16.85 36.23 46.32
N SER A 87 -16.09 37.09 46.99
CA SER A 87 -15.78 37.11 48.41
C SER A 87 -16.99 36.70 49.25
N LYS A 88 -16.83 35.66 50.08
CA LYS A 88 -17.78 35.39 51.17
C LYS A 88 -17.49 36.40 52.28
N VAL A 89 -18.21 37.51 52.24
CA VAL A 89 -18.26 38.50 53.31
C VAL A 89 -18.89 37.84 54.54
N THR A 90 -18.14 37.78 55.64
CA THR A 90 -18.60 37.49 56.99
C THR A 90 -19.48 38.64 57.49
N PRO A 91 -20.72 38.40 57.96
CA PRO A 91 -21.42 39.34 58.81
C PRO A 91 -21.06 39.08 60.28
N LYS A 92 -20.79 40.18 60.97
CA LYS A 92 -20.47 40.29 62.39
C LYS A 92 -21.49 39.61 63.30
N GLU A 93 -20.93 39.03 64.35
CA GLU A 93 -21.45 38.89 65.71
C GLU A 93 -22.46 39.99 66.09
N SER A 94 -23.64 39.60 66.56
CA SER A 94 -24.52 40.41 67.39
C SER A 94 -25.43 39.48 68.18
N GLN A 95 -24.94 39.06 69.35
CA GLN A 95 -25.77 38.72 70.51
C GLN A 95 -26.29 40.04 71.12
N PRO A 96 -27.44 40.04 71.81
CA PRO A 96 -27.72 39.20 72.99
C PRO A 96 -28.86 38.18 72.80
#